data_AF-A0A7T1MMT2-F1
#
_entry.id   AF-A0A7T1MMT2-F1
#
_cell.length_a   1.000
_cell.length_b   1.000
_cell.length_c   1.000
_cell.angle_alpha   90.00
_cell.angle_beta   90.00
_cell.angle_gamma   90.00
#
_symmetry.space_group_name_H-M   'P 1'
#
loop_
_entity.id
_entity.type
_entity.pdbx_description
1 polymer ?
#
loop_
_entity_poly.entity_id
_entity_poly.type
_entity_poly.pdbx_seq_one_letter_code
_entity_poly.pdbx_strand_id
1 'polypeptide(L)' 'MQKLKSFRPWQPDQTTLLPPSPREWLSEDHQVYLLLDLVDELDLSEILIPAQAKDPRGEVGV' A
#
# COMPACT_ATOMS: atom_id res chain seq x y z
N MET A 1 18.34 -14.20 -9.32
CA MET A 1 17.18 -14.55 -8.46
C MET A 1 16.16 -13.44 -8.66
N GLN A 2 15.05 -13.74 -9.31
CA GLN A 2 14.03 -12.74 -9.64
C GLN A 2 13.12 -12.57 -8.41
N LYS A 3 13.14 -11.36 -7.85
CA LYS A 3 12.39 -11.01 -6.65
C LYS A 3 10.91 -10.96 -7.02
N LEU A 4 10.06 -11.34 -6.08
CA LEU A 4 8.63 -11.16 -6.28
C LEU A 4 8.18 -9.77 -6.55
N LYS A 5 7.20 -9.72 -7.45
CA LYS A 5 6.18 -8.69 -7.43
C LYS A 5 5.25 -8.93 -6.24
N SER A 6 5.76 -8.65 -5.05
CA SER A 6 4.95 -8.31 -3.90
C SER A 6 4.64 -6.82 -3.96
N PHE A 7 3.52 -6.41 -3.36
CA PHE A 7 3.25 -5.00 -3.15
C PHE A 7 4.41 -4.37 -2.38
N ARG A 8 4.75 -3.14 -2.74
CA ARG A 8 5.70 -2.35 -1.95
C ARG A 8 5.06 -2.14 -0.56
N PRO A 9 5.83 -2.27 0.54
CA PRO A 9 5.32 -1.97 1.87
C PRO A 9 4.73 -0.56 1.88
N TRP A 10 3.47 -0.46 2.30
CA TRP A 10 2.79 0.81 2.50
C TRP A 10 3.31 1.45 3.79
N GLN A 11 3.93 2.62 3.67
CA GLN A 11 4.48 3.39 4.80
C GLN A 11 4.13 4.87 4.61
N PRO A 12 2.87 5.27 4.90
CA PRO A 12 2.40 6.65 4.70
C PRO A 12 3.16 7.67 5.55
N ASP A 13 3.76 7.18 6.63
CA ASP A 13 4.46 7.98 7.64
C ASP A 13 5.96 8.09 7.36
N GLN A 14 6.45 7.41 6.33
CA GLN A 14 7.87 7.37 6.01
C GLN A 14 8.33 8.72 5.44
N THR A 15 9.14 9.43 6.22
CA THR A 15 9.70 10.75 5.91
C THR A 15 11.01 10.70 5.11
N THR A 16 11.55 9.52 4.81
CA THR A 16 12.96 9.35 4.41
C THR A 16 13.29 9.65 2.94
N LEU A 17 12.36 10.16 2.14
CA LEU A 17 12.63 10.68 0.79
C LEU A 17 11.72 11.88 0.50
N LEU A 18 12.34 12.99 0.05
CA LEU A 18 11.65 14.20 -0.42
C LEU A 18 10.53 13.83 -1.41
N PRO A 19 9.32 14.42 -1.32
CA PRO A 19 8.94 15.69 -0.70
C PRO A 19 8.70 15.65 0.83
N PRO A 20 8.50 16.81 1.51
CA PRO A 20 7.99 16.86 2.88
C PRO A 20 6.76 15.95 3.02
N SER A 21 6.64 15.33 4.20
CA SER A 21 5.52 14.43 4.48
C SER A 21 4.20 15.11 4.10
N PRO A 22 3.23 14.42 3.49
CA PRO A 22 1.88 14.93 3.30
C PRO A 22 1.30 15.60 4.54
N ARG A 23 1.65 15.10 5.74
CA ARG A 23 1.24 15.67 7.02
C ARG A 23 1.82 17.05 7.35
N GLU A 24 2.89 17.48 6.69
CA GLU A 24 3.50 18.80 6.92
C GLU A 24 2.82 19.92 6.13
N TRP A 25 2.04 19.60 5.10
CA TRP A 25 1.36 20.59 4.25
C TRP A 25 -0.16 20.39 4.14
N LEU A 26 -0.67 19.21 4.49
CA LEU A 26 -2.11 18.99 4.61
C LEU A 26 -2.63 19.49 5.95
N SER A 27 -3.84 20.03 5.92
CA SER A 27 -4.58 20.38 7.14
C SER A 27 -4.96 19.13 7.92
N GLU A 28 -5.02 19.21 9.25
CA GLU A 28 -5.36 18.08 10.13
C GLU A 28 -6.75 17.48 9.85
N ASP A 29 -7.68 18.28 9.32
CA ASP A 29 -9.04 17.89 8.94
C ASP A 29 -9.16 17.38 7.49
N HIS A 30 -8.04 17.17 6.80
CA HIS A 30 -8.05 16.73 5.41
C HIS A 30 -8.65 15.32 5.26
N GLN A 31 -9.58 15.17 4.31
CA GLN A 31 -10.35 13.94 4.07
C GLN A 31 -9.50 12.69 3.75
N VAL A 32 -8.24 12.88 3.36
CA VAL A 32 -7.33 11.76 3.13
C VAL A 32 -7.15 10.90 4.38
N TYR A 33 -7.16 11.50 5.59
CA TYR A 33 -6.98 10.74 6.83
C TYR A 33 -8.17 9.82 7.09
N LEU A 34 -9.39 10.28 6.80
CA LEU A 34 -10.58 9.41 6.83
C LEU A 34 -10.44 8.23 5.86
N LEU A 35 -9.91 8.44 4.66
CA LEU A 35 -9.72 7.36 3.71
C LEU A 35 -8.65 6.36 4.16
N LEU A 36 -7.58 6.84 4.81
CA LEU A 36 -6.56 5.95 5.40
C LEU A 36 -7.18 5.07 6.48
N ASP A 37 -7.96 5.66 7.38
CA ASP A 37 -8.65 4.91 8.44
C ASP A 37 -9.70 3.95 7.86
N LEU A 38 -10.44 4.38 6.82
CA LEU A 38 -11.46 3.57 6.18
C LEU A 38 -10.86 2.33 5.50
N VAL A 39 -9.72 2.46 4.84
CA VAL A 39 -9.07 1.35 4.13
C VAL A 39 -8.68 0.23 5.10
N ASP A 40 -8.33 0.55 6.34
CA ASP A 40 -8.00 -0.44 7.38
C ASP A 40 -9.23 -1.24 7.85
N GLU A 41 -10.45 -0.71 7.66
CA GLU A 41 -11.71 -1.35 8.03
C GLU A 41 -12.37 -2.15 6.89
N LEU A 42 -11.91 -1.96 5.65
CA LEU A 42 -12.50 -2.63 4.49
C LEU A 42 -12.01 -4.07 4.36
N ASP A 43 -12.95 -4.98 4.05
CA ASP A 43 -12.59 -6.32 3.58
C ASP A 43 -12.08 -6.24 2.13
N LEU A 44 -10.76 -6.31 1.98
CA LEU A 44 -10.07 -6.29 0.68
C LEU A 44 -9.68 -7.70 0.20
N SER A 45 -10.19 -8.76 0.82
CA SER A 45 -9.81 -10.15 0.52
C SER A 45 -9.95 -10.51 -0.96
N GLU A 46 -11.06 -10.10 -1.61
CA GLU A 46 -11.33 -10.31 -3.03
C GLU A 46 -10.28 -9.67 -3.96
N ILE A 47 -9.55 -8.64 -3.50
CA ILE A 47 -8.48 -7.98 -4.26
C ILE A 47 -7.12 -8.57 -3.90
N LEU A 48 -6.86 -8.79 -2.61
CA LEU A 48 -5.56 -9.21 -2.10
C LEU A 48 -5.26 -10.68 -2.43
N ILE A 49 -6.24 -11.57 -2.35
CA ILE A 49 -6.07 -13.00 -2.61
C ILE A 49 -5.60 -13.25 -4.06
N PRO A 50 -6.25 -12.71 -5.11
CA PRO A 50 -5.78 -12.89 -6.48
C PRO A 50 -4.42 -12.22 -6.75
N ALA A 51 -4.16 -11.06 -6.14
CA ALA A 51 -2.89 -10.34 -6.34
C ALA A 51 -1.68 -11.05 -5.73
N GLN A 52 -1.89 -11.86 -4.70
CA GLN A 52 -0.87 -12.69 -4.06
C GLN A 52 -0.77 -14.09 -4.69
N ALA A 53 -1.72 -14.46 -5.56
CA ALA A 53 -1.68 -15.72 -6.28
C ALA A 53 -0.49 -15.76 -7.25
N LYS A 54 0.09 -16.95 -7.43
CA LYS A 54 1.17 -17.17 -8.41
C LYS A 54 0.73 -16.71 -9.80
N ASP A 55 1.55 -15.89 -10.44
CA ASP A 55 1.34 -15.50 -11.84
C ASP A 55 1.26 -16.77 -12.71
N PRO A 56 0.21 -16.97 -13.51
CA PRO A 56 0.09 -18.11 -14.43
C PRO A 56 1.24 -18.19 -15.45
N ARG A 57 2.05 -17.14 -15.58
CA ARG A 57 3.29 -17.11 -16.37
C ARG A 57 4.48 -17.80 -15.70
N GLY A 58 4.30 -18.38 -14.51
CA GLY A 58 5.26 -19.32 -13.91
C GLY A 58 6.33 -18.68 -13.02
N GLU A 59 6.22 -17.40 -12.66
CA GLU A 59 7.08 -16.85 -11.63
C GLU A 59 6.48 -17.08 -10.26
N VAL A 60 7.11 -18.03 -9.56
CA VAL A 60 6.79 -18.37 -8.18
C VAL A 60 7.05 -17.15 -7.34
N GLY A 61 5.98 -16.72 -6.68
CA GLY A 61 5.97 -15.93 -5.48
C GLY A 61 6.98 -16.37 -4.37
N VAL A 62 8.08 -15.65 -4.07
CA VAL A 62 9.18 -15.76 -3.10
C VAL A 62 9.34 -14.41 -2.40
#